data_AF-A0A519WYE1-F1
#
_entry.id   AF-A0A519WYE1-F1
#
_cell.length_a   1.000
_cell.length_b   1.000
_cell.length_c   1.000
_cell.angle_alpha   90.00
_cell.angle_beta   90.00
_cell.angle_gamma   90.00
#
_symmetry.space_group_name_H-M   'P 1'
#
loop_
_entity.id
_entity.type
_entity.pdbx_description
1 polymer ?
#
loop_
_entity_poly.entity_id
_entity_poly.type
_entity_poly.pdbx_seq_one_letter_code
_entity_poly.pdbx_strand_id
1 'polypeptide(L)'
;MTINFGYSQAQSYTTSFELYNKTFNLSLDSSVILRDSVELNEQYIQRSYAKVNDSKYQPILDTLIAYKNEHELNDWLYYQLIRKTAEAISPKKDNYERYTFYKWFLMVKSGYDARLTIANNRIIFYVYNNEDISDIPFIMFKNKKYMCLNYHDYEHANLNEVPPYDMIGIPEAKKAFSYKVTRMPDFKPENYKDKKIAFSYKHRAYHFNVRLNPDVEAVFKNYPGVDFESYFNIPLTKETYGSLIPLLKKNVAGMGQKKGIDYLMKFTRYAFLYQNDEDNFGKEKRLSPEETLFSNYSDCDDRVALFFYLVKEIYNVPMIALLYPTHITMAVQFDKPVGDPIVYNGKIYNICEPTPQKEELSLGKMSSAMKMLKYQIVYSYQPTKL
;
A
#
# COMPACT_ATOMS: atom_id res chain seq x y z
N MET A 1 23.40 4.15 -59.76
CA MET A 1 22.67 2.95 -59.31
C MET A 1 21.87 3.34 -58.08
N THR A 2 20.61 2.98 -58.10
CA THR A 2 19.50 3.51 -57.31
C THR A 2 19.69 3.32 -55.81
N ILE A 3 19.53 4.41 -55.05
CA ILE A 3 19.36 4.35 -53.59
C ILE A 3 17.93 3.86 -53.36
N ASN A 4 17.78 2.60 -52.98
CA ASN A 4 16.51 2.06 -52.51
C ASN A 4 16.24 2.60 -51.10
N PHE A 5 15.17 3.39 -50.98
CA PHE A 5 14.53 3.64 -49.69
C PHE A 5 13.92 2.33 -49.18
N GLY A 6 14.64 1.63 -48.33
CA GLY A 6 14.09 0.51 -47.58
C GLY A 6 13.16 1.04 -46.50
N TYR A 7 11.85 0.80 -46.65
CA TYR A 7 10.89 0.91 -45.56
C TYR A 7 11.39 0.04 -44.40
N SER A 8 11.69 0.67 -43.25
CA SER A 8 12.00 -0.02 -42.00
C SER A 8 10.84 -0.96 -41.66
N GLN A 9 11.02 -2.27 -41.84
CA GLN A 9 10.06 -3.26 -41.36
C GLN A 9 9.91 -3.09 -39.84
N ALA A 10 8.68 -2.86 -39.37
CA ALA A 10 8.37 -2.83 -37.95
C ALA A 10 8.75 -4.18 -37.34
N GLN A 11 9.74 -4.17 -36.44
CA GLN A 11 10.19 -5.36 -35.74
C GLN A 11 9.44 -5.42 -34.41
N SER A 12 8.74 -6.53 -34.15
CA SER A 12 8.15 -6.78 -32.85
C SER A 12 9.14 -7.55 -31.98
N TYR A 13 9.33 -7.10 -30.75
CA TYR A 13 10.11 -7.78 -29.72
C TYR A 13 9.18 -8.34 -28.67
N THR A 14 9.41 -9.57 -28.24
CA THR A 14 8.71 -10.14 -27.08
C THR A 14 9.60 -10.01 -25.86
N THR A 15 9.06 -9.43 -24.79
CA THR A 15 9.70 -9.40 -23.48
C THR A 15 8.75 -9.99 -22.45
N SER A 16 9.30 -10.59 -21.40
CA SER A 16 8.51 -11.11 -20.30
C SER A 16 9.21 -10.87 -18.98
N PHE A 17 8.42 -10.74 -17.93
CA PHE A 17 8.92 -10.64 -16.58
C PHE A 17 7.93 -11.27 -15.61
N GLU A 18 8.45 -11.75 -14.49
CA GLU A 18 7.61 -12.26 -13.41
C GLU A 18 6.99 -11.09 -12.62
N LEU A 19 5.68 -11.19 -12.38
CA LEU A 19 4.98 -10.32 -11.45
C LEU A 19 3.98 -11.17 -10.66
N TYR A 20 4.10 -11.11 -9.33
CA TYR A 20 3.28 -11.89 -8.40
C TYR A 20 3.37 -13.40 -8.71
N ASN A 21 2.27 -14.07 -9.05
CA ASN A 21 2.24 -15.49 -9.40
C ASN A 21 2.26 -15.80 -10.90
N LYS A 22 2.47 -14.81 -11.79
CA LYS A 22 2.39 -15.00 -13.24
C LYS A 22 3.56 -14.38 -13.97
N THR A 23 3.89 -14.99 -15.11
CA THR A 23 4.70 -14.35 -16.15
C THR A 23 3.85 -13.35 -16.92
N PHE A 24 4.21 -12.08 -16.87
CA PHE A 24 3.64 -11.04 -17.72
C PHE A 24 4.38 -11.04 -19.05
N ASN A 25 3.66 -11.37 -20.13
CA ASN A 25 4.22 -11.43 -21.50
C ASN A 25 3.81 -10.18 -22.27
N LEU A 26 4.77 -9.55 -22.93
CA LEU A 26 4.55 -8.29 -23.62
C LEU A 26 5.13 -8.32 -25.04
N SER A 27 4.31 -7.92 -26.00
CA SER A 27 4.75 -7.64 -27.37
C SER A 27 4.98 -6.14 -27.53
N LEU A 28 6.20 -5.79 -27.92
CA LEU A 28 6.65 -4.42 -28.13
C LEU A 28 6.93 -4.20 -29.61
N ASP A 29 6.17 -3.32 -30.25
CA ASP A 29 6.50 -2.87 -31.60
C ASP A 29 7.64 -1.85 -31.54
N SER A 30 8.61 -1.95 -32.46
CA SER A 30 9.77 -1.05 -32.51
C SER A 30 9.39 0.43 -32.64
N SER A 31 8.20 0.76 -33.16
CA SER A 31 7.69 2.14 -33.25
C SER A 31 7.43 2.78 -31.89
N VAL A 32 7.19 1.99 -30.84
CA VAL A 32 6.97 2.48 -29.47
C VAL A 32 8.27 2.98 -28.84
N ILE A 33 9.42 2.46 -29.29
CA ILE A 33 10.72 2.70 -28.66
C ILE A 33 11.28 4.06 -29.10
N LEU A 34 11.39 4.98 -28.13
CA LEU A 34 12.08 6.25 -28.31
C LEU A 34 13.59 5.99 -28.38
N ARG A 35 14.24 6.43 -29.46
CA ARG A 35 15.69 6.27 -29.68
C ARG A 35 16.48 7.57 -29.56
N ASP A 36 15.77 8.70 -29.62
CA ASP A 36 16.38 10.03 -29.62
C ASP A 36 17.02 10.34 -28.25
N SER A 37 18.13 11.08 -28.27
CA SER A 37 18.76 11.58 -27.05
C SER A 37 17.77 12.40 -26.22
N VAL A 38 17.88 12.28 -24.91
CA VAL A 38 16.99 13.02 -24.00
C VAL A 38 17.54 14.41 -23.76
N GLU A 39 16.77 15.42 -24.13
CA GLU A 39 16.94 16.80 -23.70
C GLU A 39 15.76 17.14 -22.82
N LEU A 40 15.94 17.14 -21.49
CA LEU A 40 14.83 17.23 -20.57
C LEU A 40 14.20 18.64 -20.55
N ASN A 41 13.24 18.84 -21.44
CA ASN A 41 12.42 20.04 -21.56
C ASN A 41 10.99 19.67 -22.01
N GLU A 42 10.07 20.64 -21.95
CA GLU A 42 8.67 20.41 -22.30
C GLU A 42 8.51 19.93 -23.75
N GLN A 43 9.28 20.49 -24.69
CA GLN A 43 9.20 20.11 -26.10
C GLN A 43 9.60 18.64 -26.31
N TYR A 44 10.60 18.14 -25.58
CA TYR A 44 10.95 16.73 -25.60
C TYR A 44 9.77 15.86 -25.16
N ILE A 45 9.13 16.17 -24.03
CA ILE A 45 7.98 15.41 -23.54
C ILE A 45 6.83 15.42 -24.54
N GLN A 46 6.50 16.58 -25.11
CA GLN A 46 5.44 16.71 -26.11
C GLN A 46 5.73 15.91 -27.40
N ARG A 47 6.95 16.02 -27.94
CA ARG A 47 7.38 15.25 -29.12
C ARG A 47 7.40 13.76 -28.85
N SER A 48 7.92 13.34 -27.70
CA SER A 48 7.93 11.94 -27.26
C SER A 48 6.50 11.40 -27.11
N TYR A 49 5.60 12.17 -26.50
CA TYR A 49 4.19 11.81 -26.40
C TYR A 49 3.57 11.61 -27.78
N ALA A 50 3.70 12.58 -28.70
CA ALA A 50 3.15 12.48 -30.05
C ALA A 50 3.68 11.24 -30.79
N LYS A 51 5.00 11.01 -30.75
CA LYS A 51 5.64 9.85 -31.39
C LYS A 51 5.13 8.52 -30.86
N VAL A 52 5.03 8.36 -29.53
CA VAL A 52 4.51 7.11 -28.94
C VAL A 52 3.00 6.99 -29.13
N ASN A 53 2.26 8.10 -29.12
CA ASN A 53 0.83 8.13 -29.38
C ASN A 53 0.48 7.70 -30.82
N ASP A 54 1.34 8.02 -31.79
CA ASP A 54 1.15 7.64 -33.19
C ASP A 54 1.76 6.25 -33.50
N SER A 55 2.37 5.60 -32.50
CA SER A 55 2.94 4.26 -32.59
C SER A 55 1.93 3.16 -32.28
N LYS A 56 2.33 1.89 -32.43
CA LYS A 56 1.51 0.73 -32.09
C LYS A 56 1.58 0.38 -30.59
N TYR A 57 1.22 1.32 -29.71
CA TYR A 57 1.23 1.10 -28.26
C TYR A 57 0.02 0.33 -27.73
N GLN A 58 -1.09 0.27 -28.49
CA GLN A 58 -2.36 -0.31 -28.03
C GLN A 58 -2.24 -1.75 -27.51
N PRO A 59 -1.50 -2.68 -28.16
CA PRO A 59 -1.32 -4.04 -27.62
C PRO A 59 -0.69 -4.08 -26.21
N ILE A 60 0.18 -3.12 -25.89
CA ILE A 60 0.78 -3.00 -24.55
C ILE A 60 -0.31 -2.64 -23.54
N LEU A 61 -1.13 -1.63 -23.89
CA LEU A 61 -2.22 -1.17 -23.04
C LEU A 61 -3.29 -2.26 -22.84
N ASP A 62 -3.68 -2.95 -23.90
CA ASP A 62 -4.66 -4.03 -23.84
C ASP A 62 -4.18 -5.15 -22.91
N THR A 63 -2.89 -5.52 -23.01
CA THR A 63 -2.29 -6.53 -22.13
C THR A 63 -2.26 -6.08 -20.66
N LEU A 64 -1.90 -4.82 -20.40
CA LEU A 64 -1.89 -4.24 -19.06
C LEU A 64 -3.30 -4.25 -18.44
N ILE A 65 -4.31 -3.80 -19.19
CA ILE A 65 -5.69 -3.72 -18.73
C ILE A 65 -6.30 -5.12 -18.56
N ALA A 66 -6.01 -6.05 -19.47
CA ALA A 66 -6.42 -7.45 -19.32
C ALA A 66 -5.87 -8.06 -18.03
N TYR A 67 -4.56 -7.90 -17.76
CA TYR A 67 -3.94 -8.39 -16.54
C TYR A 67 -4.52 -7.71 -15.29
N LYS A 68 -4.72 -6.38 -15.34
CA LYS A 68 -5.36 -5.63 -14.25
C LYS A 68 -6.72 -6.21 -13.91
N ASN A 69 -7.55 -6.49 -14.91
CA ASN A 69 -8.91 -6.99 -14.74
C ASN A 69 -8.94 -8.45 -14.29
N GLU A 70 -8.12 -9.32 -14.90
CA GLU A 70 -8.01 -10.74 -14.55
C GLU A 70 -7.60 -10.93 -13.08
N HIS A 71 -6.67 -10.11 -12.60
CA HIS A 71 -6.13 -10.21 -11.24
C HIS A 71 -6.80 -9.23 -10.25
N GLU A 72 -7.77 -8.44 -10.71
CA GLU A 72 -8.48 -7.42 -9.93
C GLU A 72 -7.51 -6.48 -9.19
N LEU A 73 -6.47 -6.02 -9.88
CA LEU A 73 -5.47 -5.15 -9.29
C LEU A 73 -6.09 -3.80 -8.92
N ASN A 74 -5.98 -3.41 -7.66
CA ASN A 74 -6.19 -2.03 -7.25
C ASN A 74 -5.15 -1.11 -7.90
N ASP A 75 -5.37 0.20 -7.80
CA ASP A 75 -4.56 1.19 -8.52
C ASP A 75 -3.08 1.17 -8.07
N TRP A 76 -2.79 0.91 -6.79
CA TRP A 76 -1.42 0.75 -6.30
C TRP A 76 -0.70 -0.46 -6.92
N LEU A 77 -1.33 -1.63 -6.93
CA LEU A 77 -0.76 -2.83 -7.54
C LEU A 77 -0.62 -2.68 -9.06
N TYR A 78 -1.59 -2.03 -9.71
CA TYR A 78 -1.52 -1.73 -11.14
C TYR A 78 -0.35 -0.79 -11.46
N TYR A 79 -0.06 0.18 -10.58
CA TYR A 79 1.13 1.02 -10.75
C TYR A 79 2.43 0.21 -10.64
N GLN A 80 2.51 -0.82 -9.78
CA GLN A 80 3.69 -1.70 -9.74
C GLN A 80 3.89 -2.46 -11.06
N LEU A 81 2.80 -2.92 -11.69
CA LEU A 81 2.84 -3.50 -13.04
C LEU A 81 3.35 -2.47 -14.05
N ILE A 82 2.83 -1.25 -14.06
CA ILE A 82 3.30 -0.17 -14.95
C ILE A 82 4.79 0.12 -14.76
N ARG A 83 5.30 0.14 -13.51
CA ARG A 83 6.73 0.33 -13.23
C ARG A 83 7.59 -0.76 -13.87
N LYS A 84 7.16 -2.03 -13.79
CA LYS A 84 7.88 -3.16 -14.39
C LYS A 84 7.79 -3.14 -15.92
N THR A 85 6.65 -2.76 -16.48
CA THR A 85 6.50 -2.58 -17.93
C THR A 85 7.37 -1.44 -18.45
N ALA A 86 7.42 -0.29 -17.76
CA ALA A 86 8.31 0.79 -18.13
C ALA A 86 9.79 0.38 -18.05
N GLU A 87 10.18 -0.42 -17.04
CA GLU A 87 11.54 -0.97 -16.90
C GLU A 87 11.89 -1.89 -18.08
N ALA A 88 10.94 -2.71 -18.53
CA ALA A 88 11.14 -3.60 -19.67
C ALA A 88 11.25 -2.86 -21.02
N ILE A 89 10.61 -1.68 -21.15
CA ILE A 89 10.66 -0.85 -22.36
C ILE A 89 11.92 0.03 -22.39
N SER A 90 12.23 0.66 -21.26
CA SER A 90 13.34 1.59 -21.10
C SER A 90 13.88 1.45 -19.69
N PRO A 91 14.92 0.62 -19.47
CA PRO A 91 15.45 0.36 -18.14
C PRO A 91 15.85 1.64 -17.42
N LYS A 92 15.45 1.78 -16.14
CA LYS A 92 15.74 2.96 -15.32
C LYS A 92 17.23 3.30 -15.29
N LYS A 93 18.08 2.27 -15.23
CA LYS A 93 19.54 2.41 -15.19
C LYS A 93 20.16 2.99 -16.47
N ASP A 94 19.49 2.80 -17.62
CA ASP A 94 20.00 3.22 -18.91
C ASP A 94 19.51 4.63 -19.25
N ASN A 95 18.26 4.94 -18.90
CA ASN A 95 17.70 6.27 -19.06
C ASN A 95 16.54 6.52 -18.09
N TYR A 96 16.80 7.29 -17.03
CA TYR A 96 15.82 7.56 -15.97
C TYR A 96 14.63 8.39 -16.47
N GLU A 97 14.89 9.37 -17.33
CA GLU A 97 13.87 10.30 -17.83
C GLU A 97 12.88 9.59 -18.74
N ARG A 98 13.38 8.77 -19.67
CA ARG A 98 12.58 7.96 -20.58
C ARG A 98 11.81 6.87 -19.83
N TYR A 99 12.43 6.23 -18.83
CA TYR A 99 11.74 5.33 -17.91
C TYR A 99 10.54 6.02 -17.24
N THR A 100 10.75 7.23 -16.70
CA THR A 100 9.69 8.01 -16.05
C THR A 100 8.61 8.48 -17.03
N PHE A 101 9.00 8.87 -18.24
CA PHE A 101 8.06 9.16 -19.33
C PHE A 101 7.16 7.97 -19.64
N TYR A 102 7.68 6.75 -19.78
CA TYR A 102 6.83 5.57 -20.07
C TYR A 102 5.89 5.25 -18.92
N LYS A 103 6.31 5.40 -17.65
CA LYS A 103 5.39 5.29 -16.50
C LYS A 103 4.22 6.26 -16.65
N TRP A 104 4.51 7.54 -16.92
CA TRP A 104 3.48 8.56 -17.12
C TRP A 104 2.59 8.26 -18.32
N PHE A 105 3.17 7.92 -19.48
CA PHE A 105 2.44 7.60 -20.70
C PHE A 105 1.44 6.46 -20.49
N LEU A 106 1.88 5.36 -19.87
CA LEU A 106 1.01 4.22 -19.60
C LEU A 106 -0.11 4.56 -18.60
N MET A 107 0.18 5.41 -17.61
CA MET A 107 -0.82 5.88 -16.63
C MET A 107 -1.89 6.77 -17.30
N VAL A 108 -1.50 7.75 -18.11
CA VAL A 108 -2.47 8.62 -18.79
C VAL A 108 -3.27 7.84 -19.84
N LYS A 109 -2.66 6.89 -20.54
CA LYS A 109 -3.35 5.97 -21.47
C LYS A 109 -4.28 4.99 -20.76
N SER A 110 -4.00 4.67 -19.50
CA SER A 110 -4.91 3.93 -18.62
C SER A 110 -6.01 4.82 -18.00
N GLY A 111 -6.07 6.11 -18.37
CA GLY A 111 -7.13 7.05 -17.98
C GLY A 111 -6.86 7.86 -16.71
N TYR A 112 -5.73 7.67 -16.02
CA TYR A 112 -5.39 8.40 -14.79
C TYR A 112 -4.96 9.84 -15.10
N ASP A 113 -5.47 10.82 -14.35
CA ASP A 113 -5.02 12.22 -14.39
C ASP A 113 -3.63 12.31 -13.77
N ALA A 114 -2.64 11.90 -14.57
CA ALA A 114 -1.24 11.83 -14.23
C ALA A 114 -0.49 12.89 -15.03
N ARG A 115 0.51 13.51 -14.41
CA ARG A 115 1.14 14.72 -14.92
C ARG A 115 2.65 14.69 -14.74
N LEU A 116 3.34 15.35 -15.66
CA LEU A 116 4.77 15.60 -15.57
C LEU A 116 5.03 17.08 -15.37
N THR A 117 6.09 17.38 -14.62
CA THR A 117 6.72 18.69 -14.62
C THR A 117 8.23 18.51 -14.69
N ILE A 118 8.92 19.57 -15.10
CA ILE A 118 10.38 19.60 -15.20
C ILE A 118 10.89 20.73 -14.32
N ALA A 119 11.73 20.40 -13.35
CA ALA A 119 12.30 21.39 -12.44
C ALA A 119 13.70 20.98 -12.01
N ASN A 120 14.62 21.93 -11.94
CA ASN A 120 16.00 21.69 -11.53
C ASN A 120 16.65 20.51 -12.30
N ASN A 121 16.38 20.43 -13.61
CA ASN A 121 16.81 19.33 -14.49
C ASN A 121 16.35 17.93 -14.03
N ARG A 122 15.16 17.85 -13.40
CA ARG A 122 14.51 16.61 -12.95
C ARG A 122 13.12 16.49 -13.54
N ILE A 123 12.72 15.27 -13.90
CA ILE A 123 11.37 14.93 -14.34
C ILE A 123 10.54 14.48 -13.14
N ILE A 124 9.53 15.24 -12.77
CA ILE A 124 8.72 14.92 -11.59
C ILE A 124 7.37 14.41 -12.06
N PHE A 125 6.99 13.24 -11.54
CA PHE A 125 5.82 12.51 -11.94
C PHE A 125 4.76 12.53 -10.85
N TYR A 126 3.62 13.13 -11.16
CA TYR A 126 2.51 13.33 -10.26
C TYR A 126 1.26 12.55 -10.70
N VAL A 127 0.41 12.22 -9.73
CA VAL A 127 -0.93 11.66 -10.00
C VAL A 127 -2.00 12.36 -9.16
N TYR A 128 -3.15 12.63 -9.77
CA TYR A 128 -4.31 13.18 -9.06
C TYR A 128 -4.80 12.17 -8.01
N ASN A 129 -4.96 12.63 -6.78
CA ASN A 129 -5.50 11.84 -5.68
C ASN A 129 -6.39 12.74 -4.81
N ASN A 130 -7.45 12.15 -4.25
CA ASN A 130 -8.41 12.81 -3.38
C ASN A 130 -8.54 12.11 -2.01
N GLU A 131 -7.53 11.33 -1.64
CA GLU A 131 -7.44 10.61 -0.37
C GLU A 131 -6.48 11.36 0.57
N ASP A 132 -6.51 10.98 1.86
CA ASP A 132 -5.56 11.50 2.82
C ASP A 132 -4.28 10.65 2.80
N ILE A 133 -3.25 11.25 2.22
CA ILE A 133 -1.94 10.63 1.98
C ILE A 133 -0.88 11.54 2.59
N SER A 134 -0.03 10.93 3.41
CA SER A 134 1.09 11.56 4.12
C SER A 134 2.44 11.08 3.57
N ASP A 135 3.52 11.68 4.08
CA ASP A 135 4.91 11.21 3.92
C ASP A 135 5.50 11.27 2.51
N ILE A 136 4.72 11.77 1.54
CA ILE A 136 5.19 12.00 0.17
C ILE A 136 4.85 13.43 -0.30
N PRO A 137 5.72 14.07 -1.10
CA PRO A 137 5.46 15.41 -1.63
C PRO A 137 4.17 15.48 -2.45
N PHE A 138 3.47 16.60 -2.32
CA PHE A 138 2.28 16.90 -3.13
C PHE A 138 2.26 18.37 -3.55
N ILE A 139 1.49 18.66 -4.60
CA ILE A 139 1.20 20.03 -5.02
C ILE A 139 -0.29 20.22 -5.27
N MET A 140 -0.76 21.45 -5.07
CA MET A 140 -2.10 21.87 -5.47
C MET A 140 -2.03 22.50 -6.87
N PHE A 141 -2.74 21.91 -7.83
CA PHE A 141 -2.82 22.43 -9.20
C PHE A 141 -4.28 22.49 -9.64
N LYS A 142 -4.76 23.69 -9.99
CA LYS A 142 -6.17 23.94 -10.39
C LYS A 142 -7.18 23.33 -9.40
N ASN A 143 -6.97 23.57 -8.10
CA ASN A 143 -7.79 23.07 -6.98
C ASN A 143 -7.85 21.53 -6.84
N LYS A 144 -6.90 20.80 -7.42
CA LYS A 144 -6.73 19.35 -7.23
C LYS A 144 -5.37 19.06 -6.57
N LYS A 145 -5.36 18.06 -5.67
CA LYS A 145 -4.15 17.56 -5.02
C LYS A 145 -3.48 16.52 -5.91
N TYR A 146 -2.19 16.72 -6.19
CA TYR A 146 -1.39 15.82 -7.01
C TYR A 146 -0.21 15.27 -6.19
N MET A 147 -0.13 13.95 -6.05
CA MET A 147 0.89 13.26 -5.24
C MET A 147 2.09 12.86 -6.10
N CYS A 148 3.31 13.04 -5.59
CA CYS A 148 4.54 12.69 -6.30
C CYS A 148 4.83 11.19 -6.24
N LEU A 149 4.81 10.51 -7.39
CA LEU A 149 4.99 9.05 -7.50
C LEU A 149 6.46 8.61 -7.61
N ASN A 150 7.38 9.51 -7.97
CA ASN A 150 8.79 9.19 -8.17
C ASN A 150 9.73 9.92 -7.20
N TYR A 151 9.21 10.46 -6.10
CA TYR A 151 10.03 11.15 -5.09
C TYR A 151 11.17 10.28 -4.54
N HIS A 152 10.91 8.97 -4.37
CA HIS A 152 11.87 7.98 -3.86
C HIS A 152 13.04 7.72 -4.82
N ASP A 153 12.99 8.24 -6.04
CA ASP A 153 14.12 8.17 -6.98
C ASP A 153 15.11 9.35 -6.80
N TYR A 154 14.76 10.34 -5.97
CA TYR A 154 15.56 11.54 -5.71
C TYR A 154 16.01 11.59 -4.24
N GLU A 155 17.16 10.98 -3.95
CA GLU A 155 17.76 11.05 -2.61
C GLU A 155 17.99 12.50 -2.18
N HIS A 156 17.52 12.86 -0.99
CA HIS A 156 17.73 14.17 -0.35
C HIS A 156 17.18 15.40 -1.10
N ALA A 157 16.32 15.21 -2.11
CA ALA A 157 15.69 16.32 -2.81
C ALA A 157 14.42 16.81 -2.08
N ASN A 158 14.38 18.09 -1.69
CA ASN A 158 13.13 18.70 -1.26
C ASN A 158 12.27 19.06 -2.48
N LEU A 159 11.39 18.14 -2.90
CA LEU A 159 10.49 18.38 -4.02
C LEU A 159 9.33 19.34 -3.70
N ASN A 160 9.14 19.73 -2.43
CA ASN A 160 8.14 20.73 -2.05
C ASN A 160 8.57 22.15 -2.46
N GLU A 161 9.87 22.38 -2.66
CA GLU A 161 10.42 23.65 -3.14
C GLU A 161 10.33 23.83 -4.66
N VAL A 162 9.90 22.78 -5.37
CA VAL A 162 9.68 22.85 -6.81
C VAL A 162 8.38 23.61 -7.06
N PRO A 163 8.43 24.81 -7.65
CA PRO A 163 7.23 25.61 -7.81
C PRO A 163 6.29 24.92 -8.81
N PRO A 164 4.96 25.03 -8.61
CA PRO A 164 3.98 24.49 -9.54
C PRO A 164 3.97 25.32 -10.83
N TYR A 165 4.88 25.03 -11.75
CA TYR A 165 4.82 25.51 -13.12
C TYR A 165 3.98 24.55 -13.97
N ASP A 166 3.56 24.99 -15.17
CA ASP A 166 2.69 24.26 -16.08
C ASP A 166 2.92 22.74 -16.04
N MET A 167 1.90 22.02 -15.61
CA MET A 167 1.95 20.56 -15.50
C MET A 167 1.46 19.93 -16.80
N ILE A 168 2.34 19.21 -17.47
CA ILE A 168 2.04 18.47 -18.70
C ILE A 168 1.13 17.31 -18.36
N GLY A 169 -0.07 17.28 -18.93
CA GLY A 169 -1.06 16.22 -18.76
C GLY A 169 -1.90 16.05 -20.02
N ILE A 170 -2.72 15.00 -20.04
CA ILE A 170 -3.54 14.64 -21.20
C ILE A 170 -5.03 14.91 -20.88
N PRO A 171 -5.75 15.76 -21.64
CA PRO A 171 -7.11 16.19 -21.29
C PRO A 171 -8.14 15.07 -21.09
N GLU A 172 -7.98 13.95 -21.78
CA GLU A 172 -8.87 12.79 -21.71
C GLU A 172 -8.67 11.98 -20.42
N ALA A 173 -7.50 12.08 -19.79
CA ALA A 173 -7.15 11.31 -18.60
C ALA A 173 -7.60 12.04 -17.33
N LYS A 174 -8.69 11.56 -16.72
CA LYS A 174 -9.41 12.26 -15.63
C LYS A 174 -9.53 11.45 -14.34
N LYS A 175 -9.19 10.17 -14.36
CA LYS A 175 -9.39 9.26 -13.23
C LYS A 175 -8.46 9.64 -12.07
N ALA A 176 -9.00 9.69 -10.85
CA ALA A 176 -8.22 9.80 -9.62
C ALA A 176 -7.53 8.46 -9.32
N PHE A 177 -6.30 8.52 -8.83
CA PHE A 177 -5.57 7.35 -8.36
C PHE A 177 -5.89 7.08 -6.89
N SER A 178 -6.23 5.83 -6.58
CA SER A 178 -6.44 5.38 -5.20
C SER A 178 -5.20 4.65 -4.68
N TYR A 179 -4.73 5.01 -3.49
CA TYR A 179 -3.71 4.25 -2.78
C TYR A 179 -4.30 3.06 -2.03
N LYS A 180 -5.63 2.95 -1.88
CA LYS A 180 -6.27 1.87 -1.12
C LYS A 180 -5.91 0.49 -1.68
N VAL A 181 -5.25 -0.32 -0.86
CA VAL A 181 -5.00 -1.74 -1.14
C VAL A 181 -6.18 -2.56 -0.63
N THR A 182 -7.17 -2.78 -1.50
CA THR A 182 -8.41 -3.52 -1.18
C THR A 182 -8.28 -5.04 -1.36
N ARG A 183 -7.20 -5.49 -1.99
CA ARG A 183 -6.88 -6.90 -2.27
C ARG A 183 -5.37 -7.05 -2.40
N MET A 184 -4.82 -8.14 -1.88
CA MET A 184 -3.44 -8.55 -2.14
C MET A 184 -3.36 -9.46 -3.37
N PRO A 185 -2.29 -9.36 -4.18
CA PRO A 185 -2.11 -10.24 -5.32
C PRO A 185 -1.79 -11.67 -4.83
N ASP A 186 -2.04 -12.65 -5.68
CA ASP A 186 -1.58 -14.01 -5.43
C ASP A 186 -0.09 -14.11 -5.76
N PHE A 187 0.71 -14.62 -4.82
CA PHE A 187 2.13 -14.90 -5.04
C PHE A 187 2.37 -16.38 -5.34
N LYS A 188 3.55 -16.69 -5.88
CA LYS A 188 3.96 -18.07 -6.15
C LYS A 188 3.98 -18.90 -4.86
N PRO A 189 3.31 -20.07 -4.81
CA PRO A 189 3.24 -20.90 -3.60
C PRO A 189 4.59 -21.30 -3.02
N GLU A 190 5.61 -21.46 -3.86
CA GLU A 190 6.99 -21.80 -3.49
C GLU A 190 7.74 -20.65 -2.80
N ASN A 191 7.29 -19.41 -2.94
CA ASN A 191 7.91 -18.25 -2.29
C ASN A 191 7.45 -18.09 -0.84
N TYR A 192 6.38 -18.77 -0.43
CA TYR A 192 5.89 -18.70 0.95
C TYR A 192 6.80 -19.48 1.90
N LYS A 193 7.11 -18.86 3.02
CA LYS A 193 7.90 -19.43 4.11
C LYS A 193 7.05 -19.60 5.35
N ASP A 194 7.32 -20.67 6.08
CA ASP A 194 6.70 -20.97 7.36
C ASP A 194 7.37 -20.15 8.47
N LYS A 195 6.60 -19.31 9.17
CA LYS A 195 7.02 -18.62 10.38
C LYS A 195 6.30 -19.18 11.59
N LYS A 196 7.08 -19.62 12.56
CA LYS A 196 6.57 -20.06 13.87
C LYS A 196 6.27 -18.83 14.72
N ILE A 197 5.01 -18.69 15.13
CA ILE A 197 4.55 -17.65 16.05
C ILE A 197 4.02 -18.35 17.30
N ALA A 198 4.38 -17.84 18.47
CA ALA A 198 3.92 -18.41 19.74
C ALA A 198 3.58 -17.31 20.75
N PHE A 199 2.59 -17.59 21.59
CA PHE A 199 2.27 -16.73 22.74
C PHE A 199 1.57 -17.54 23.82
N SER A 200 1.51 -17.00 25.04
CA SER A 200 0.82 -17.62 26.16
C SER A 200 -0.45 -16.87 26.50
N TYR A 201 -1.54 -17.60 26.72
CA TYR A 201 -2.81 -17.07 27.19
C TYR A 201 -3.37 -17.93 28.31
N LYS A 202 -3.54 -17.34 29.50
CA LYS A 202 -4.04 -18.02 30.72
C LYS A 202 -3.31 -19.35 31.00
N HIS A 203 -1.98 -19.30 31.06
CA HIS A 203 -1.09 -20.44 31.33
C HIS A 203 -1.09 -21.54 30.26
N ARG A 204 -1.71 -21.30 29.10
CA ARG A 204 -1.64 -22.19 27.94
C ARG A 204 -0.78 -21.56 26.85
N ALA A 205 0.21 -22.30 26.38
CA ALA A 205 1.00 -21.93 25.21
C ALA A 205 0.22 -22.24 23.92
N TYR A 206 0.23 -21.29 22.99
CA TYR A 206 -0.33 -21.42 21.66
C TYR A 206 0.78 -21.27 20.64
N HIS A 207 0.74 -22.11 19.61
CA HIS A 207 1.73 -22.13 18.54
C HIS A 207 1.00 -22.08 17.20
N PHE A 208 1.55 -21.30 16.27
CA PHE A 208 1.05 -21.10 14.92
C PHE A 208 2.20 -21.35 13.97
N ASN A 209 1.92 -22.04 12.88
CA ASN A 209 2.79 -22.07 11.72
C ASN A 209 2.11 -21.25 10.62
N VAL A 210 2.56 -20.02 10.42
CA VAL A 210 1.95 -19.07 9.50
C VAL A 210 2.76 -19.03 8.22
N ARG A 211 2.09 -19.20 7.07
CA ARG A 211 2.72 -19.07 5.76
C ARG A 211 2.77 -17.59 5.41
N LEU A 212 3.96 -17.05 5.14
CA LEU A 212 4.17 -15.64 4.82
C LEU A 212 5.02 -15.50 3.57
N ASN A 213 4.80 -14.46 2.77
CA ASN A 213 5.58 -14.21 1.57
C ASN A 213 6.45 -12.95 1.68
N PRO A 214 7.79 -13.05 1.55
CA PRO A 214 8.67 -11.88 1.59
C PRO A 214 8.41 -10.88 0.45
N ASP A 215 7.79 -11.30 -0.65
CA ASP A 215 7.44 -10.41 -1.78
C ASP A 215 6.38 -9.36 -1.40
N VAL A 216 5.68 -9.52 -0.27
CA VAL A 216 4.78 -8.49 0.29
C VAL A 216 5.55 -7.21 0.62
N GLU A 217 6.76 -7.31 1.17
CA GLU A 217 7.58 -6.12 1.46
C GLU A 217 7.89 -5.34 0.17
N ALA A 218 8.06 -6.03 -0.96
CA ALA A 218 8.30 -5.37 -2.24
C ALA A 218 7.07 -4.59 -2.75
N VAL A 219 5.85 -5.04 -2.42
CA VAL A 219 4.61 -4.32 -2.73
C VAL A 219 4.52 -3.01 -1.96
N PHE A 220 4.94 -3.01 -0.69
CA PHE A 220 4.81 -1.86 0.21
C PHE A 220 6.07 -0.99 0.32
N LYS A 221 7.19 -1.37 -0.31
CA LYS A 221 8.48 -0.68 -0.22
C LYS A 221 8.41 0.85 -0.42
N ASN A 222 7.59 1.31 -1.37
CA ASN A 222 7.41 2.74 -1.69
C ASN A 222 5.96 3.21 -1.44
N TYR A 223 5.19 2.44 -0.67
CA TYR A 223 3.83 2.80 -0.33
C TYR A 223 3.83 3.94 0.70
N PRO A 224 3.05 5.01 0.49
CA PRO A 224 3.04 6.15 1.40
C PRO A 224 2.26 5.86 2.68
N GLY A 225 2.35 6.77 3.64
CA GLY A 225 1.37 6.81 4.72
C GLY A 225 -0.02 7.14 4.16
N VAL A 226 -1.02 6.41 4.62
CA VAL A 226 -2.44 6.58 4.25
C VAL A 226 -3.27 6.74 5.51
N ASP A 227 -4.52 7.21 5.36
CA ASP A 227 -5.45 7.27 6.48
C ASP A 227 -5.64 5.92 7.19
N PHE A 228 -6.06 5.98 8.46
CA PHE A 228 -6.23 4.80 9.30
C PHE A 228 -7.29 3.84 8.78
N GLU A 229 -8.31 4.32 8.06
CA GLU A 229 -9.28 3.45 7.40
C GLU A 229 -8.57 2.59 6.35
N SER A 230 -7.83 3.20 5.43
CA SER A 230 -7.15 2.51 4.34
C SER A 230 -6.06 1.59 4.87
N TYR A 231 -5.31 2.05 5.88
CA TYR A 231 -4.24 1.29 6.51
C TYR A 231 -4.75 0.04 7.23
N PHE A 232 -5.76 0.18 8.10
CA PHE A 232 -6.26 -0.96 8.89
C PHE A 232 -7.02 -1.99 8.06
N ASN A 233 -7.49 -1.60 6.87
CA ASN A 233 -8.22 -2.50 5.98
C ASN A 233 -7.33 -3.17 4.91
N ILE A 234 -5.99 -3.03 4.97
CA ILE A 234 -5.09 -3.78 4.08
C ILE A 234 -5.26 -5.29 4.36
N PRO A 235 -5.63 -6.10 3.35
CA PRO A 235 -5.90 -7.52 3.56
C PRO A 235 -4.62 -8.36 3.63
N LEU A 236 -4.74 -9.57 4.18
CA LEU A 236 -3.71 -10.60 4.07
C LEU A 236 -3.74 -11.25 2.68
N THR A 237 -2.61 -11.80 2.25
CA THR A 237 -2.56 -12.74 1.13
C THR A 237 -3.36 -14.01 1.44
N LYS A 238 -3.82 -14.70 0.40
CA LYS A 238 -4.68 -15.88 0.52
C LYS A 238 -4.05 -17.00 1.37
N GLU A 239 -2.77 -17.27 1.20
CA GLU A 239 -2.06 -18.33 1.95
C GLU A 239 -1.80 -17.94 3.41
N THR A 240 -1.48 -16.67 3.68
CA THR A 240 -1.36 -16.17 5.05
C THR A 240 -2.71 -16.19 5.76
N TYR A 241 -3.77 -15.73 5.11
CA TYR A 241 -5.14 -15.85 5.63
C TYR A 241 -5.48 -17.31 5.95
N GLY A 242 -5.25 -18.23 4.99
CA GLY A 242 -5.58 -19.64 5.11
C GLY A 242 -4.81 -20.38 6.21
N SER A 243 -3.58 -19.97 6.50
CA SER A 243 -2.76 -20.58 7.56
C SER A 243 -3.02 -19.99 8.96
N LEU A 244 -3.49 -18.73 9.07
CA LEU A 244 -3.67 -18.04 10.34
C LEU A 244 -5.14 -18.01 10.81
N ILE A 245 -6.04 -17.46 9.99
CA ILE A 245 -7.39 -17.09 10.44
C ILE A 245 -8.25 -18.30 10.85
N PRO A 246 -8.27 -19.43 10.10
CA PRO A 246 -8.99 -20.63 10.52
C PRO A 246 -8.50 -21.17 11.87
N LEU A 247 -7.19 -21.11 12.14
CA LEU A 247 -6.62 -21.59 13.40
C LEU A 247 -6.99 -20.67 14.56
N LEU A 248 -6.98 -19.34 14.37
CA LEU A 248 -7.48 -18.40 15.38
C LEU A 248 -8.98 -18.61 15.65
N LYS A 249 -9.80 -18.76 14.61
CA LYS A 249 -11.24 -19.07 14.74
C LYS A 249 -11.46 -20.36 15.54
N LYS A 250 -10.69 -21.40 15.28
CA LYS A 250 -10.73 -22.66 16.05
C LYS A 250 -10.37 -22.44 17.53
N ASN A 251 -9.33 -21.65 17.80
CA ASN A 251 -8.88 -21.40 19.18
C ASN A 251 -9.91 -20.60 20.00
N VAL A 252 -10.67 -19.72 19.35
CA VAL A 252 -11.65 -18.85 20.02
C VAL A 252 -13.11 -19.34 19.94
N ALA A 253 -13.40 -20.41 19.19
CA ALA A 253 -14.77 -20.89 18.96
C ALA A 253 -15.59 -21.16 20.24
N GLY A 254 -14.95 -21.65 21.31
CA GLY A 254 -15.58 -21.89 22.61
C GLY A 254 -15.52 -20.69 23.57
N MET A 255 -15.01 -19.55 23.14
CA MET A 255 -14.87 -18.34 23.96
C MET A 255 -16.03 -17.39 23.69
N GLY A 256 -16.69 -16.91 24.75
CA GLY A 256 -17.57 -15.75 24.61
C GLY A 256 -16.80 -14.53 24.09
N GLN A 257 -17.49 -13.62 23.39
CA GLN A 257 -16.91 -12.48 22.67
C GLN A 257 -15.81 -11.75 23.45
N LYS A 258 -16.08 -11.32 24.69
CA LYS A 258 -15.10 -10.67 25.57
C LYS A 258 -13.79 -11.47 25.72
N LYS A 259 -13.89 -12.77 25.97
CA LYS A 259 -12.72 -13.64 26.19
C LYS A 259 -11.97 -13.89 24.88
N GLY A 260 -12.68 -14.00 23.77
CA GLY A 260 -12.07 -14.16 22.46
C GLY A 260 -11.34 -12.91 21.98
N ILE A 261 -11.91 -11.72 22.16
CA ILE A 261 -11.24 -10.47 21.83
C ILE A 261 -10.04 -10.22 22.77
N ASP A 262 -10.15 -10.54 24.06
CA ASP A 262 -9.01 -10.53 24.98
C ASP A 262 -7.89 -11.49 24.53
N TYR A 263 -8.24 -12.68 24.00
CA TYR A 263 -7.27 -13.61 23.42
C TYR A 263 -6.57 -13.00 22.20
N LEU A 264 -7.30 -12.38 21.26
CA LEU A 264 -6.72 -11.72 20.09
C LEU A 264 -5.84 -10.53 20.48
N MET A 265 -6.27 -9.73 21.46
CA MET A 265 -5.48 -8.62 22.02
C MET A 265 -4.17 -9.13 22.61
N LYS A 266 -4.20 -10.25 23.35
CA LYS A 266 -3.00 -10.84 23.95
C LYS A 266 -2.09 -11.50 22.91
N PHE A 267 -2.65 -12.03 21.82
CA PHE A 267 -1.88 -12.50 20.66
C PHE A 267 -1.08 -11.33 20.06
N THR A 268 -1.75 -10.24 19.68
CA THR A 268 -1.06 -9.07 19.08
C THR A 268 -0.09 -8.39 20.05
N ARG A 269 -0.38 -8.43 21.36
CA ARG A 269 0.48 -7.84 22.38
C ARG A 269 1.77 -8.61 22.64
N TYR A 270 1.75 -9.94 22.58
CA TYR A 270 2.88 -10.73 23.08
C TYR A 270 3.50 -11.69 22.06
N ALA A 271 2.93 -11.83 20.87
CA ALA A 271 3.50 -12.67 19.82
C ALA A 271 4.71 -12.03 19.10
N PHE A 272 4.96 -10.72 19.30
CA PHE A 272 5.98 -9.93 18.61
C PHE A 272 6.79 -9.10 19.63
N LEU A 273 8.08 -8.88 19.35
CA LEU A 273 8.91 -7.97 20.15
C LEU A 273 8.52 -6.51 19.85
N TYR A 274 8.63 -5.65 20.84
CA TYR A 274 8.31 -4.23 20.69
C TYR A 274 9.57 -3.42 20.41
N GLN A 275 9.52 -2.53 19.41
CA GLN A 275 10.53 -1.52 19.13
C GLN A 275 9.88 -0.40 18.31
N ASN A 276 10.23 0.86 18.56
CA ASN A 276 9.73 2.02 17.81
C ASN A 276 10.29 2.01 16.38
N ASP A 277 9.49 2.46 15.42
CA ASP A 277 9.86 2.68 14.02
C ASP A 277 11.08 3.57 13.81
N GLU A 278 11.25 4.63 14.60
CA GLU A 278 12.46 5.47 14.50
C GLU A 278 13.74 4.66 14.78
N ASP A 279 13.68 3.75 15.77
CA ASP A 279 14.78 2.86 16.11
C ASP A 279 14.94 1.68 15.12
N ASN A 280 13.87 1.28 14.43
CA ASN A 280 13.84 0.15 13.49
C ASN A 280 14.19 0.53 12.05
N PHE A 281 13.63 1.65 11.58
CA PHE A 281 13.62 2.06 10.17
C PHE A 281 14.20 3.46 9.96
N GLY A 282 14.48 4.22 11.03
CA GLY A 282 14.96 5.60 10.95
C GLY A 282 13.90 6.63 10.52
N LYS A 283 12.63 6.22 10.46
CA LYS A 283 11.44 7.03 10.13
C LYS A 283 10.17 6.28 10.55
N GLU A 284 9.06 6.99 10.73
CA GLU A 284 7.73 6.37 10.87
C GLU A 284 7.44 5.49 9.64
N LYS A 285 7.11 4.21 9.86
CA LYS A 285 6.82 3.23 8.81
C LYS A 285 5.79 2.20 9.31
N ARG A 286 4.53 2.54 9.09
CA ARG A 286 3.39 1.63 9.31
C ARG A 286 3.48 0.37 8.46
N LEU A 287 3.54 -0.80 9.10
CA LEU A 287 3.53 -2.11 8.46
C LEU A 287 2.11 -2.59 8.24
N SER A 288 1.80 -3.15 7.07
CA SER A 288 0.54 -3.86 6.85
C SER A 288 0.38 -5.05 7.82
N PRO A 289 -0.84 -5.57 8.06
CA PRO A 289 -1.03 -6.72 8.95
C PRO A 289 -0.14 -7.93 8.62
N GLU A 290 0.14 -8.19 7.34
CA GLU A 290 1.04 -9.27 6.93
C GLU A 290 2.52 -8.94 7.17
N GLU A 291 2.94 -7.70 6.92
CA GLU A 291 4.30 -7.26 7.27
C GLU A 291 4.53 -7.31 8.79
N THR A 292 3.54 -6.97 9.62
CA THR A 292 3.60 -7.14 11.09
C THR A 292 3.80 -8.61 11.46
N LEU A 293 3.09 -9.54 10.81
CA LEU A 293 3.26 -10.97 11.02
C LEU A 293 4.67 -11.44 10.61
N PHE A 294 5.25 -10.84 9.56
CA PHE A 294 6.57 -11.17 9.04
C PHE A 294 7.72 -10.56 9.84
N SER A 295 7.54 -9.38 10.41
CA SER A 295 8.56 -8.67 11.18
C SER A 295 8.89 -9.32 12.52
N ASN A 296 10.12 -9.12 12.99
CA ASN A 296 10.53 -9.51 14.35
C ASN A 296 10.10 -8.48 15.39
N TYR A 297 9.96 -7.22 14.97
CA TYR A 297 9.61 -6.08 15.80
C TYR A 297 8.37 -5.37 15.26
N SER A 298 7.56 -4.80 16.15
CA SER A 298 6.37 -4.01 15.78
C SER A 298 6.09 -2.98 16.85
N ASP A 299 5.60 -1.82 16.43
CA ASP A 299 5.26 -0.70 17.30
C ASP A 299 3.75 -0.64 17.61
N CYS A 300 3.23 0.51 18.05
CA CYS A 300 1.80 0.65 18.35
C CYS A 300 0.89 0.64 17.13
N ASP A 301 1.29 1.26 16.03
CA ASP A 301 0.48 1.38 14.81
C ASP A 301 0.27 0.00 14.19
N ASP A 302 1.36 -0.76 14.04
CA ASP A 302 1.37 -2.12 13.50
C ASP A 302 0.44 -3.07 14.27
N ARG A 303 0.55 -3.03 15.61
CA ARG A 303 -0.18 -3.93 16.50
C ARG A 303 -1.67 -3.59 16.55
N VAL A 304 -2.02 -2.30 16.48
CA VAL A 304 -3.41 -1.87 16.38
C VAL A 304 -4.01 -2.26 15.04
N ALA A 305 -3.28 -2.12 13.94
CA ALA A 305 -3.73 -2.55 12.61
C ALA A 305 -3.97 -4.06 12.56
N LEU A 306 -3.02 -4.86 13.05
CA LEU A 306 -3.18 -6.32 13.12
C LEU A 306 -4.34 -6.70 14.05
N PHE A 307 -4.48 -6.06 15.21
CA PHE A 307 -5.60 -6.34 16.12
C PHE A 307 -6.95 -6.01 15.50
N PHE A 308 -7.06 -4.84 14.85
CA PHE A 308 -8.24 -4.45 14.10
C PHE A 308 -8.61 -5.51 13.07
N TYR A 309 -7.64 -5.90 12.23
CA TYR A 309 -7.84 -6.90 11.18
C TYR A 309 -8.38 -8.22 11.76
N LEU A 310 -7.74 -8.74 12.81
CA LEU A 310 -8.16 -10.00 13.43
C LEU A 310 -9.56 -9.93 14.05
N VAL A 311 -9.89 -8.84 14.76
CA VAL A 311 -11.23 -8.68 15.37
C VAL A 311 -12.29 -8.52 14.28
N LYS A 312 -12.01 -7.76 13.21
CA LYS A 312 -12.89 -7.62 12.06
C LYS A 312 -13.17 -8.97 11.40
N GLU A 313 -12.13 -9.77 11.11
CA GLU A 313 -12.26 -11.05 10.41
C GLU A 313 -12.91 -12.17 11.22
N ILE A 314 -12.81 -12.11 12.56
CA ILE A 314 -13.28 -13.18 13.46
C ILE A 314 -14.61 -12.86 14.12
N TYR A 315 -14.76 -11.64 14.63
CA TYR A 315 -15.94 -11.22 15.39
C TYR A 315 -16.80 -10.21 14.64
N ASN A 316 -16.20 -9.44 13.74
CA ASN A 316 -16.87 -8.42 12.94
C ASN A 316 -17.76 -7.51 13.78
N VAL A 317 -17.18 -6.88 14.80
CA VAL A 317 -17.88 -5.99 15.76
C VAL A 317 -17.45 -4.54 15.58
N PRO A 318 -18.27 -3.55 16.00
CA PRO A 318 -17.89 -2.15 15.93
C PRO A 318 -16.63 -1.82 16.73
N MET A 319 -15.76 -1.00 16.14
CA MET A 319 -14.49 -0.59 16.73
C MET A 319 -14.23 0.90 16.47
N ILE A 320 -13.47 1.54 17.36
CA ILE A 320 -12.97 2.91 17.18
C ILE A 320 -11.47 2.96 17.48
N ALA A 321 -10.73 3.65 16.62
CA ALA A 321 -9.30 3.91 16.79
C ALA A 321 -9.10 5.20 17.58
N LEU A 322 -8.33 5.12 18.66
CA LEU A 322 -8.05 6.24 19.56
C LEU A 322 -6.59 6.68 19.37
N LEU A 323 -6.38 7.84 18.74
CA LEU A 323 -5.06 8.42 18.54
C LEU A 323 -4.75 9.42 19.67
N TYR A 324 -3.72 9.12 20.44
CA TYR A 324 -3.09 10.00 21.42
C TYR A 324 -1.84 10.64 20.81
N PRO A 325 -1.26 11.70 21.43
CA PRO A 325 -0.10 12.38 20.87
C PRO A 325 1.13 11.49 20.58
N THR A 326 1.28 10.37 21.29
CA THR A 326 2.43 9.47 21.16
C THR A 326 2.04 7.99 21.13
N HIS A 327 0.76 7.67 20.93
CA HIS A 327 0.27 6.29 21.00
C HIS A 327 -1.05 6.15 20.27
N ILE A 328 -1.29 4.99 19.65
CA ILE A 328 -2.59 4.61 19.13
C ILE A 328 -3.07 3.34 19.80
N THR A 329 -4.37 3.25 20.04
CA THR A 329 -5.01 2.07 20.60
C THR A 329 -6.40 1.86 20.01
N MET A 330 -7.02 0.73 20.31
CA MET A 330 -8.36 0.38 19.81
C MET A 330 -9.35 0.29 20.97
N ALA A 331 -10.61 0.69 20.72
CA ALA A 331 -11.72 0.35 21.60
C ALA A 331 -12.81 -0.40 20.82
N VAL A 332 -13.34 -1.45 21.44
CA VAL A 332 -14.27 -2.41 20.82
C VAL A 332 -15.61 -2.31 21.53
N GLN A 333 -16.71 -2.37 20.77
CA GLN A 333 -18.04 -2.50 21.36
C GLN A 333 -18.30 -3.93 21.82
N PHE A 334 -18.67 -4.09 23.09
CA PHE A 334 -19.10 -5.35 23.69
C PHE A 334 -20.58 -5.29 24.09
N ASP A 335 -21.21 -6.45 24.24
CA ASP A 335 -22.60 -6.54 24.73
C ASP A 335 -22.78 -5.95 26.13
N LYS A 336 -21.75 -6.06 26.97
CA LYS A 336 -21.72 -5.51 28.34
C LYS A 336 -20.47 -4.66 28.52
N PRO A 337 -20.58 -3.43 29.07
CA PRO A 337 -19.43 -2.59 29.34
C PRO A 337 -18.39 -3.30 30.21
N VAL A 338 -17.11 -3.05 29.94
CA VAL A 338 -15.98 -3.59 30.70
C VAL A 338 -15.02 -2.46 31.07
N GLY A 339 -14.67 -2.37 32.35
CA GLY A 339 -13.66 -1.43 32.82
C GLY A 339 -14.08 0.03 32.64
N ASP A 340 -13.22 0.82 32.00
CA ASP A 340 -13.33 2.26 31.85
C ASP A 340 -13.84 2.54 30.41
N PRO A 341 -15.16 2.74 30.20
CA PRO A 341 -15.75 2.83 28.87
C PRO A 341 -15.50 4.19 28.19
N ILE A 342 -15.50 4.16 26.87
CA ILE A 342 -15.51 5.33 25.99
C ILE A 342 -16.89 5.44 25.35
N VAL A 343 -17.49 6.64 25.39
CA VAL A 343 -18.77 6.91 24.73
C VAL A 343 -18.50 7.68 23.45
N TYR A 344 -18.96 7.14 22.31
CA TYR A 344 -18.85 7.78 21.01
C TYR A 344 -20.12 7.55 20.19
N ASN A 345 -20.71 8.63 19.66
CA ASN A 345 -21.97 8.59 18.90
C ASN A 345 -23.08 7.78 19.59
N GLY A 346 -23.22 7.95 20.91
CA GLY A 346 -24.23 7.27 21.72
C GLY A 346 -23.97 5.78 21.98
N LYS A 347 -22.84 5.23 21.52
CA LYS A 347 -22.43 3.84 21.74
C LYS A 347 -21.29 3.74 22.75
N ILE A 348 -21.27 2.64 23.50
CA ILE A 348 -20.23 2.34 24.48
C ILE A 348 -19.18 1.42 23.84
N TYR A 349 -17.92 1.83 23.96
CA TYR A 349 -16.74 1.09 23.54
C TYR A 349 -15.82 0.86 24.73
N ASN A 350 -15.03 -0.21 24.71
CA ASN A 350 -14.10 -0.55 25.79
C ASN A 350 -12.71 -0.75 25.22
N ILE A 351 -11.72 -0.16 25.89
CA ILE A 351 -10.33 -0.14 25.43
C ILE A 351 -9.78 -1.56 25.36
N CYS A 352 -9.12 -1.86 24.26
CA CYS A 352 -8.41 -3.10 23.99
C CYS A 352 -7.01 -2.73 23.53
N GLU A 353 -6.09 -2.62 24.48
CA GLU A 353 -4.71 -2.19 24.24
C GLU A 353 -3.87 -3.34 23.65
N PRO A 354 -3.56 -3.35 22.34
CA PRO A 354 -2.84 -4.46 21.73
C PRO A 354 -1.32 -4.31 21.85
N THR A 355 -0.81 -3.24 22.47
CA THR A 355 0.62 -2.97 22.61
C THR A 355 1.05 -3.08 24.07
N PRO A 356 2.23 -3.66 24.37
CA PRO A 356 2.76 -3.71 25.73
C PRO A 356 2.84 -2.32 26.35
N GLN A 357 2.44 -2.20 27.61
CA GLN A 357 2.51 -0.97 28.39
C GLN A 357 3.40 -1.22 29.61
N LYS A 358 3.86 -0.14 30.26
CA LYS A 358 4.60 -0.24 31.53
C LYS A 358 3.78 -0.90 32.64
N GLU A 359 2.46 -0.81 32.53
CA GLU A 359 1.49 -1.43 33.43
C GLU A 359 0.84 -2.64 32.75
N GLU A 360 0.58 -3.71 33.50
CA GLU A 360 -0.20 -4.84 32.99
C GLU A 360 -1.68 -4.46 32.86
N LEU A 361 -2.12 -4.19 31.63
CA LEU A 361 -3.50 -3.79 31.35
C LEU A 361 -4.39 -4.98 30.98
N SER A 362 -5.48 -5.13 31.73
CA SER A 362 -6.60 -6.00 31.35
C SER A 362 -7.54 -5.30 30.36
N LEU A 363 -8.39 -6.09 29.69
CA LEU A 363 -9.41 -5.56 28.78
C LEU A 363 -10.28 -4.49 29.48
N GLY A 364 -10.50 -3.37 28.80
CA GLY A 364 -11.25 -2.24 29.31
C GLY A 364 -10.44 -1.31 30.22
N LYS A 365 -9.14 -1.53 30.39
CA LYS A 365 -8.28 -0.65 31.19
C LYS A 365 -7.35 0.18 30.33
N MET A 366 -7.18 1.43 30.73
CA MET A 366 -6.23 2.38 30.19
C MET A 366 -5.09 2.58 31.18
N SER A 367 -3.87 2.81 30.70
CA SER A 367 -2.73 3.16 31.56
C SER A 367 -2.98 4.48 32.28
N SER A 368 -2.38 4.64 33.45
CA SER A 368 -2.53 5.86 34.25
C SER A 368 -2.04 7.10 33.49
N ALA A 369 -0.97 6.94 32.69
CA ALA A 369 -0.43 8.01 31.86
C ALA A 369 -1.40 8.49 30.78
N MET A 370 -2.15 7.58 30.15
CA MET A 370 -3.08 7.93 29.06
C MET A 370 -4.39 8.53 29.55
N LYS A 371 -4.84 8.25 30.78
CA LYS A 371 -6.11 8.76 31.34
C LYS A 371 -6.20 10.29 31.37
N MET A 372 -5.06 10.96 31.44
CA MET A 372 -4.95 12.42 31.49
C MET A 372 -4.75 13.05 30.12
N LEU A 373 -4.55 12.24 29.08
CA LEU A 373 -4.28 12.72 27.73
C LEU A 373 -5.58 12.81 26.93
N LYS A 374 -5.64 13.84 26.08
CA LYS A 374 -6.69 13.93 25.06
C LYS A 374 -6.36 12.97 23.92
N TYR A 375 -7.38 12.34 23.37
CA TYR A 375 -7.29 11.54 22.16
C TYR A 375 -8.25 12.06 21.10
N GLN A 376 -8.00 11.66 19.86
CA GLN A 376 -8.90 11.83 18.72
C GLN A 376 -9.42 10.46 18.27
N ILE A 377 -10.66 10.42 17.81
CA ILE A 377 -11.19 9.23 17.14
C ILE A 377 -10.91 9.38 15.66
N VAL A 378 -9.89 8.66 15.18
CA VAL A 378 -9.36 8.80 13.81
C VAL A 378 -9.97 7.81 12.82
N TYR A 379 -10.65 6.79 13.32
CA TYR A 379 -11.41 5.83 12.51
C TYR A 379 -12.50 5.17 13.35
N SER A 380 -13.69 4.94 12.75
CA SER A 380 -14.79 4.22 13.35
C SER A 380 -15.32 3.16 12.38
N TYR A 381 -15.10 1.91 12.73
CA TYR A 381 -15.61 0.77 11.99
C TYR A 381 -16.99 0.36 12.49
N GLN A 382 -17.91 0.22 11.55
CA GLN A 382 -19.22 -0.40 11.78
C GLN A 382 -19.34 -1.59 10.81
N PRO A 383 -19.66 -2.79 11.28
CA PRO A 383 -19.94 -3.92 10.42
C PRO A 383 -21.08 -3.59 9.46
N THR A 384 -20.86 -3.80 8.17
CA THR A 384 -21.95 -3.77 7.20
C THR A 384 -22.89 -4.92 7.54
N LYS A 385 -24.20 -4.64 7.70
CA LYS A 385 -25.19 -5.71 7.78
C LYS A 385 -25.13 -6.47 6.45
N LEU A 386 -24.79 -7.75 6.52
CA LEU A 386 -24.91 -8.68 5.40
C LEU A 386 -26.39 -8.82 4.99
#